data_AF-I6YR73-F1
#
_entry.id   AF-I6YR73-F1
#
_cell.length_a   1.000
_cell.length_b   1.000
_cell.length_c   1.000
_cell.angle_alpha   90.00
_cell.angle_beta   90.00
_cell.angle_gamma   90.00
#
_symmetry.space_group_name_H-M   'P 1'
#
loop_
_entity.id
_entity.type
_entity.pdbx_description
1 polymer ?
#
loop_
_entity_poly.entity_id
_entity_poly.type
_entity_poly.pdbx_seq_one_letter_code
_entity_poly.pdbx_strand_id
1 'polypeptide(L)' 'DRIVQKGQYSEKKAAQLMKTIISVVEACHSLGVMHRDLKPENFLFDTPDEDAKLKATDFGLSVFYKPGQYLSDVVGSP' A
#
# COMPACT_ATOMS: atom_id res chain seq x y z
N ASP A 1 4.64 -14.01 -6.10
CA ASP A 1 3.57 -13.65 -5.13
C ASP A 1 3.32 -14.71 -4.08
N ARG A 2 3.63 -14.40 -2.82
CA ARG A 2 3.32 -15.28 -1.66
C ARG A 2 1.85 -15.64 -1.53
N ILE A 3 0.97 -14.74 -1.98
CA ILE A 3 -0.48 -14.96 -1.96
C ILE A 3 -0.86 -16.05 -2.96
N VAL A 4 -0.31 -16.00 -4.18
CA VAL A 4 -0.56 -16.96 -5.26
C VAL A 4 0.05 -18.34 -4.95
N GLN A 5 1.22 -18.38 -4.30
CA GLN A 5 1.91 -19.64 -3.98
C GLN A 5 1.24 -20.46 -2.87
N LYS A 6 0.34 -19.88 -2.07
CA LYS A 6 -0.24 -20.55 -0.89
C LYS A 6 -1.50 -21.37 -1.17
N GLY A 7 -2.03 -21.40 -2.39
CA GLY A 7 -3.18 -22.23 -2.81
C GLY A 7 -4.53 -21.79 -2.22
N GLN A 8 -4.66 -21.75 -0.89
CA GLN A 8 -5.81 -21.18 -0.18
C GLN A 8 -5.38 -20.02 0.71
N TYR A 9 -5.91 -18.84 0.42
CA TYR A 9 -5.72 -17.64 1.21
C TYR A 9 -7.05 -17.28 1.88
N SER A 10 -7.14 -17.50 3.19
CA SER A 10 -8.39 -17.28 3.92
C SER A 10 -8.70 -15.79 4.07
N GLU A 11 -9.99 -15.45 4.18
CA GLU A 11 -10.44 -14.07 4.45
C GLU A 11 -9.77 -13.49 5.69
N LYS A 12 -9.54 -14.31 6.73
CA LYS A 12 -8.81 -13.89 7.93
C LYS A 12 -7.39 -13.42 7.61
N LYS A 13 -6.66 -14.13 6.75
CA LYS A 13 -5.30 -13.73 6.32
C LYS A 13 -5.36 -12.47 5.45
N ALA A 14 -6.34 -12.37 4.55
CA ALA A 14 -6.55 -11.17 3.74
C ALA A 14 -6.86 -9.94 4.58
N ALA A 15 -7.73 -10.06 5.59
CA ALA A 15 -8.04 -8.98 6.51
C ALA A 15 -6.81 -8.53 7.31
N GLN A 16 -5.95 -9.46 7.73
CA GLN A 16 -4.68 -9.12 8.39
C GLN A 16 -3.75 -8.34 7.46
N LEU A 17 -3.59 -8.76 6.21
CA LEU A 17 -2.78 -8.06 5.24
C LEU A 17 -3.34 -6.67 4.92
N MET A 18 -4.66 -6.57 4.71
CA MET A 18 -5.35 -5.32 4.43
C MET A 18 -5.18 -4.33 5.60
N LYS A 19 -5.25 -4.81 6.84
CA LYS A 19 -4.99 -3.97 8.02
C LYS A 19 -3.58 -3.35 7.97
N THR A 20 -2.56 -4.14 7.60
CA THR A 20 -1.19 -3.64 7.43
C THR A 20 -1.11 -2.58 6.33
N ILE A 21 -1.74 -2.83 5.18
CA ILE A 21 -1.80 -1.87 4.06
C ILE A 21 -2.44 -0.54 4.51
N ILE A 22 -3.58 -0.61 5.20
CA ILE A 22 -4.28 0.58 5.71
C ILE A 22 -3.40 1.35 6.71
N SER A 23 -2.68 0.67 7.61
CA SER A 23 -1.75 1.33 8.53
C SER A 23 -0.61 2.06 7.82
N VAL A 24 -0.10 1.52 6.70
CA VAL A 24 0.91 2.21 5.89
C VAL A 24 0.33 3.46 5.23
N VAL A 25 -0.89 3.38 4.69
CA VAL A 25 -1.59 4.53 4.08
C VAL A 25 -1.89 5.60 5.12
N GLU A 26 -2.36 5.21 6.30
CA GLU A 26 -2.59 6.11 7.45
C GLU A 26 -1.31 6.86 7.83
N ALA A 27 -0.17 6.16 7.92
CA ALA A 27 1.12 6.78 8.20
C ALA A 27 1.48 7.83 7.12
N CYS A 28 1.30 7.52 5.84
CA CYS A 28 1.52 8.49 4.75
C CYS A 28 0.63 9.73 4.91
N HIS A 29 -0.67 9.53 5.16
CA HIS A 29 -1.63 10.61 5.35
C HIS A 29 -1.31 11.47 6.58
N SER A 30 -0.81 10.87 7.67
CA SER A 30 -0.39 11.61 8.88
C SER A 30 0.80 12.55 8.62
N LEU A 31 1.61 12.25 7.61
CA LEU A 31 2.72 13.08 7.14
C LEU A 31 2.31 14.03 6.00
N GLY A 32 1.02 14.09 5.66
CA GLY A 32 0.49 14.90 4.57
C GLY A 32 0.88 14.38 3.18
N VAL A 33 1.21 13.10 3.03
CA VAL A 33 1.60 12.48 1.75
C VAL A 33 0.47 11.61 1.22
N MET A 34 0.04 11.86 -0.01
CA MET A 34 -0.88 11.00 -0.74
C MET A 34 -0.09 10.15 -1.75
N HIS A 35 -0.21 8.82 -1.68
CA HIS A 35 0.56 7.92 -2.53
C HIS A 35 0.17 7.97 -4.01
N ARG A 36 -1.15 8.06 -4.28
CA ARG A 36 -1.80 8.13 -5.61
C ARG A 36 -1.61 6.92 -6.55
N ASP A 37 -0.92 5.86 -6.15
CA ASP A 37 -0.76 4.63 -6.94
C ASP A 37 -0.73 3.38 -6.03
N LEU A 38 -1.83 3.16 -5.31
CA LEU A 38 -1.96 2.00 -4.43
C LEU A 38 -2.38 0.76 -5.24
N LYS A 39 -1.46 -0.20 -5.38
CA LYS A 39 -1.66 -1.47 -6.07
C LYS A 39 -0.76 -2.55 -5.46
N PRO A 40 -1.10 -3.85 -5.58
CA PRO A 40 -0.32 -4.93 -4.96
C PRO A 40 1.17 -4.90 -5.27
N GLU A 41 1.55 -4.49 -6.48
CA GLU A 41 2.93 -4.40 -6.95
C GLU A 41 3.77 -3.38 -6.16
N ASN A 42 3.13 -2.37 -5.59
CA ASN A 42 3.77 -1.33 -4.77
C ASN A 42 3.83 -1.72 -3.28
N PHE A 43 3.46 -2.94 -2.92
CA PHE A 43 3.59 -3.46 -1.55
C PHE A 43 4.52 -4.66 -1.52
N LEU A 44 5.77 -4.41 -1.13
CA LEU A 44 6.83 -5.42 -1.12
C LEU A 44 7.16 -5.87 0.29
N PHE A 45 7.50 -7.16 0.43
CA PHE A 45 8.11 -7.66 1.64
C PHE A 45 9.60 -7.33 1.64
N ASP A 46 10.13 -6.86 2.77
CA ASP A 46 11.53 -6.45 2.87
C ASP A 46 12.53 -7.62 2.88
N THR A 47 12.07 -8.82 3.24
CA THR A 47 12.85 -10.06 3.13
C THR A 47 12.02 -11.23 2.56
N PRO A 48 12.67 -12.33 2.13
CA PRO A 48 12.00 -13.56 1.70
C PRO A 48 11.40 -14.40 2.84
N ASP A 49 11.56 -14.00 4.11
CA ASP A 49 11.11 -14.76 5.28
C ASP A 49 9.60 -14.61 5.56
N GLU A 50 8.96 -15.66 6.08
CA GLU A 50 7.50 -15.68 6.31
C GLU A 50 6.99 -14.54 7.22
N ASP A 51 7.83 -14.02 8.11
CA ASP A 51 7.58 -12.90 9.04
C ASP A 51 8.05 -11.53 8.51
N ALA A 52 8.50 -11.45 7.25
CA ALA A 52 8.94 -10.22 6.62
C ALA A 52 7.89 -9.10 6.70
N LYS A 53 8.38 -7.86 6.79
CA LYS A 53 7.53 -6.67 6.90
C LYS A 53 7.10 -6.22 5.52
N LEU A 54 5.81 -5.92 5.38
CA LEU A 54 5.26 -5.28 4.19
C LEU A 54 5.63 -3.78 4.18
N LYS A 55 6.09 -3.27 3.04
CA LYS A 55 6.46 -1.87 2.83
C LYS A 55 5.81 -1.34 1.56
N ALA A 56 5.33 -0.10 1.59
CA ALA A 56 4.95 0.61 0.38
C ALA A 56 6.18 1.11 -0.37
N THR A 57 6.14 1.06 -1.69
CA THR A 57 7.18 1.50 -2.61
C THR A 57 6.59 2.34 -3.73
N ASP A 58 7.46 2.98 -4.51
CA ASP A 58 7.08 3.81 -5.67
C ASP A 58 6.20 5.01 -5.33
N PHE A 59 6.86 6.01 -4.72
CA PHE A 59 6.26 7.32 -4.45
C PHE A 59 6.41 8.27 -5.65
N GLY A 60 6.68 7.78 -6.86
CA GLY A 60 6.91 8.62 -8.05
C GLY A 60 5.69 9.46 -8.44
N LEU A 61 4.48 8.96 -8.13
CA LEU A 61 3.24 9.70 -8.29
C LEU A 61 2.78 10.38 -7.00
N SER A 62 3.51 10.30 -5.90
CA SER A 62 3.05 10.87 -4.62
C SER A 62 3.12 12.39 -4.58
N VAL A 63 2.27 13.00 -3.75
CA VAL A 63 2.25 14.45 -3.52
C VAL A 63 2.03 14.77 -2.06
N PHE A 64 2.51 15.95 -1.65
CA PHE A 64 2.07 16.56 -0.42
C PHE A 64 0.69 17.20 -0.60
N TYR A 65 -0.17 17.06 0.40
CA TYR A 65 -1.48 17.68 0.41
C TYR A 65 -1.81 18.29 1.78
N LYS A 66 -2.73 19.25 1.78
CA LYS A 66 -3.32 19.80 3.01
C LYS A 66 -4.78 19.35 3.14
N PRO A 67 -5.31 19.20 4.37
CA PRO A 67 -6.74 18.97 4.57
C PRO A 67 -7.57 20.02 3.83
N GLY A 68 -8.56 19.57 3.05
CA GLY A 68 -9.42 20.43 2.23
C GLY A 68 -8.85 20.82 0.86
N GLN A 69 -7.63 20.41 0.52
CA GLN A 69 -7.07 20.60 -0.82
C GLN A 69 -7.68 19.60 -1.80
N TYR A 70 -8.15 20.10 -2.95
CA TYR A 70 -8.59 19.28 -4.07
C TYR A 70 -7.45 19.09 -5.07
N LEU A 71 -7.30 17.86 -5.57
CA LEU A 71 -6.36 17.50 -6.63
C LEU A 71 -7.18 17.06 -7.86
N SER A 72 -6.86 17.59 -9.04
CA SER A 72 -7.60 17.34 -10.29
C SER A 72 -6.83 16.54 -11.33
N ASP A 73 -5.57 16.20 -11.06
CA ASP A 73 -4.75 15.41 -11.98
C ASP A 73 -5.30 13.99 -12.09
N VAL A 74 -5.38 13.47 -13.32
CA VAL A 74 -5.64 12.04 -13.55
C VAL A 74 -4.32 11.31 -13.43
N VAL A 75 -4.16 10.54 -12.36
CA VAL A 75 -2.95 9.77 -12.04
C VAL A 75 -3.32 8.39 -11.50
N GLY A 76 -2.39 7.45 -11.63
CA GLY A 76 -2.57 6.06 -11.23
C GLY A 76 -2.15 5.12 -12.35
N SER A 77 -2.30 3.82 -12.10
CA SER A 77 -2.07 2.79 -13.10
C SER A 77 -3.30 2.57 -13.99
N PRO A 78 -3.14 2.14 -15.27
CA PRO A 78 -4.23 1.85 -16.19
C PRO A 78 -5.21 0.78 -15.71
#